data_AF-A0A3D2P3I3-F1
#
_entry.id   AF-A0A3D2P3I3-F1
#
_cell.length_a   1.000
_cell.length_b   1.000
_cell.length_c   1.000
_cell.angle_alpha   90.00
_cell.angle_beta   90.00
_cell.angle_gamma   90.00
#
_symmetry.space_group_name_H-M   'P 1'
#
loop_
_entity.id
_entity.type
_entity.pdbx_description
1 polymer ?
#
loop_
_entity_poly.entity_id
_entity_poly.type
_entity_poly.pdbx_seq_one_letter_code
_entity_poly.pdbx_strand_id
1 'polypeptide(L)'
;METAQKSVKLYTPEQRARRDESVWTIVQAILAPLQFVVFIFSAAAVAYYLATDAGYMWAAWSVVAKTMVLYLIMITGAVWEKIVFG
;
A
#
# COMPACT_ATOMS: atom_id res chain seq x y z
N MET A 1 9.45 41.20 7.83
CA MET A 1 8.55 40.82 6.72
C MET A 1 8.49 39.30 6.71
N GLU A 2 7.31 38.79 7.02
CA GLU A 2 7.00 37.41 7.30
C GLU A 2 7.11 36.56 6.02
N THR A 3 8.14 35.73 5.90
CA THR A 3 8.19 34.68 4.86
C THR A 3 7.24 33.57 5.29
N ALA A 4 5.95 33.78 5.05
CA ALA A 4 4.93 32.78 5.23
C ALA A 4 5.34 31.51 4.47
N GLN A 5 5.67 30.48 5.24
CA GLN A 5 6.00 29.15 4.75
C GLN A 5 4.83 28.67 3.90
N LYS A 6 5.01 28.71 2.58
CA LYS A 6 4.05 28.22 1.60
C LYS A 6 3.95 26.72 1.81
N SER A 7 3.11 26.28 2.75
CA SER A 7 2.72 24.88 2.86
C SER A 7 2.28 24.49 1.45
N VAL A 8 3.06 23.63 0.81
CA VAL A 8 2.69 23.10 -0.49
C VAL A 8 1.42 22.30 -0.21
N LYS A 9 0.26 22.91 -0.47
CA LYS A 9 -1.02 22.21 -0.36
C LYS A 9 -0.92 21.06 -1.34
N LEU A 10 -0.82 19.84 -0.79
CA LEU A 10 -0.74 18.60 -1.58
C LEU A 10 -1.96 18.41 -2.50
N TYR A 11 -3.07 19.12 -2.20
CA TYR A 11 -4.32 19.07 -2.94
C TYR A 11 -4.91 20.47 -3.15
N THR A 12 -5.45 20.74 -4.34
CA THR A 12 -6.41 21.84 -4.55
C THR A 12 -7.74 21.51 -3.83
N PRO A 13 -8.61 22.51 -3.59
CA PRO A 13 -9.94 22.25 -3.00
C PRO A 13 -10.74 21.21 -3.77
N GLU A 14 -10.67 21.24 -5.10
CA GLU A 14 -11.38 20.30 -6.00
C GLU A 14 -10.80 18.89 -5.88
N GLN A 15 -9.47 18.75 -5.83
CA GLN A 15 -8.82 17.45 -5.63
C GLN A 15 -9.15 16.85 -4.26
N ARG A 16 -9.26 17.69 -3.22
CA ARG A 16 -9.68 17.25 -1.89
C ARG A 16 -11.13 16.75 -1.89
N ALA A 17 -12.05 17.47 -2.54
CA ALA A 17 -13.43 17.02 -2.70
C ALA A 17 -13.50 15.67 -3.40
N ARG A 18 -12.78 15.50 -4.53
CA ARG A 18 -12.71 14.20 -5.24
C ARG A 18 -12.17 13.06 -4.38
N ARG A 19 -11.17 13.33 -3.54
CA ARG A 19 -10.63 12.33 -2.59
C ARG A 19 -11.65 11.95 -1.53
N ASP A 20 -12.32 12.94 -0.95
CA ASP A 20 -13.25 12.75 0.17
C ASP A 20 -14.53 12.06 -0.29
N GLU A 21 -14.96 12.26 -1.53
CA GLU A 21 -16.07 11.54 -2.16
C GLU A 21 -15.71 10.11 -2.61
N SER A 22 -14.42 9.80 -2.73
CA SER A 22 -13.94 8.53 -3.28
C SER A 22 -13.87 7.41 -2.24
N VAL A 23 -14.62 6.33 -2.47
CA VAL A 23 -14.55 5.06 -1.71
C VAL A 23 -13.13 4.48 -1.67
N TRP A 24 -12.30 4.78 -2.68
CA TRP A 24 -10.96 4.21 -2.80
C TRP A 24 -10.03 4.62 -1.65
N THR A 25 -10.28 5.76 -0.99
CA THR A 25 -9.53 6.16 0.22
C THR A 25 -9.75 5.15 1.36
N ILE A 26 -10.99 4.68 1.55
CA ILE A 26 -11.33 3.66 2.55
C ILE A 26 -10.74 2.31 2.15
N VAL A 27 -10.81 1.95 0.86
CA VAL A 27 -10.21 0.72 0.35
C VAL A 27 -8.71 0.70 0.65
N GLN A 28 -7.98 1.79 0.38
CA GLN A 28 -6.56 1.91 0.70
C GLN A 28 -6.28 1.85 2.21
N ALA A 29 -7.13 2.47 3.03
CA ALA A 29 -7.01 2.41 4.49
C ALA A 29 -7.10 0.97 5.05
N ILE A 30 -7.75 0.05 4.33
CA ILE A 30 -7.83 -1.37 4.68
C ILE A 30 -6.70 -2.17 4.01
N LEU A 31 -6.47 -1.95 2.71
CA LEU A 31 -5.47 -2.69 1.94
C LEU A 31 -4.05 -2.42 2.43
N ALA A 32 -3.72 -1.20 2.85
CA ALA A 32 -2.37 -0.87 3.32
C ALA A 32 -1.99 -1.64 4.61
N PRO A 33 -2.78 -1.63 5.69
CA PRO A 33 -2.52 -2.47 6.85
C PRO A 33 -2.48 -3.96 6.53
N LEU A 34 -3.42 -4.45 5.71
CA LEU A 34 -3.44 -5.85 5.27
C LEU A 34 -2.12 -6.23 4.56
N GLN A 35 -1.66 -5.37 3.65
CA GLN A 35 -0.40 -5.57 2.92
C GLN A 35 0.80 -5.63 3.87
N PHE A 36 0.85 -4.78 4.89
CA PHE A 36 1.92 -4.83 5.90
C PHE A 36 1.91 -6.15 6.68
N VAL A 37 0.74 -6.63 7.08
CA VAL A 37 0.61 -7.91 7.79
C VAL A 37 1.09 -9.06 6.90
N VAL A 38 0.64 -9.12 5.65
CA VAL A 38 1.08 -10.14 4.68
C VAL A 38 2.59 -10.05 4.42
N PHE A 39 3.15 -8.84 4.35
CA PHE A 39 4.59 -8.64 4.23
C PHE A 39 5.35 -9.22 5.42
N ILE A 40 4.94 -8.93 6.65
CA ILE A 40 5.60 -9.43 7.88
C ILE A 40 5.56 -10.96 7.91
N PHE A 41 4.41 -11.57 7.63
CA PHE A 41 4.30 -13.04 7.61
C PHE A 41 5.20 -13.68 6.56
N SER A 42 5.24 -13.13 5.34
CA SER A 42 6.11 -13.65 4.28
C SER A 42 7.59 -13.46 4.61
N ALA A 43 7.98 -12.30 5.16
CA ALA A 43 9.34 -12.03 5.59
C ALA A 43 9.79 -12.98 6.71
N ALA A 44 8.92 -13.25 7.69
CA ALA A 44 9.18 -14.20 8.76
C ALA A 44 9.32 -15.64 8.24
N ALA A 45 8.47 -16.06 7.30
CA ALA A 45 8.58 -17.38 6.66
C ALA A 45 9.90 -17.56 5.89
N VAL A 46 10.31 -16.53 5.15
CA VAL A 46 11.61 -16.53 4.44
C VAL A 46 12.78 -16.57 5.43
N ALA A 47 12.76 -15.73 6.47
CA ALA A 47 13.80 -15.72 7.49
C ALA A 47 13.91 -17.07 8.22
N TYR A 48 12.77 -17.70 8.53
CA TYR A 48 12.72 -19.04 9.12
C TYR A 48 13.38 -20.08 8.21
N TYR A 49 13.05 -20.08 6.91
CA TYR A 49 13.68 -20.98 5.96
C TYR A 49 15.19 -20.76 5.89
N LEU A 50 15.66 -19.52 5.77
CA LEU A 50 17.09 -19.21 5.72
C LEU A 50 17.86 -19.63 6.98
N ALA A 51 17.21 -19.62 8.15
CA ALA A 51 17.83 -19.97 9.41
C ALA A 51 17.81 -21.48 9.71
N THR A 52 16.83 -22.22 9.19
CA THR A 52 16.57 -23.62 9.58
C THR A 52 16.71 -24.62 8.44
N ASP A 53 16.83 -24.14 7.20
CA ASP A 53 16.76 -24.92 5.96
C ASP A 53 15.44 -25.70 5.78
N ALA A 54 14.43 -25.41 6.60
CA ALA A 54 13.11 -26.05 6.59
C ALA A 54 12.03 -25.10 6.08
N GLY A 55 10.98 -25.65 5.47
CA GLY A 55 9.80 -24.87 5.08
C GLY A 55 9.95 -24.06 3.78
N TYR A 56 10.87 -24.42 2.89
CA TYR A 56 11.07 -23.77 1.58
C TYR A 56 9.76 -23.51 0.82
N MET A 57 8.89 -24.53 0.70
CA MET A 57 7.61 -24.38 -0.01
C MET A 57 6.72 -23.31 0.62
N TRP A 58 6.66 -23.22 1.95
CA TRP A 58 5.89 -22.18 2.64
C TRP A 58 6.47 -20.80 2.40
N ALA A 59 7.80 -20.66 2.46
CA ALA A 59 8.47 -19.41 2.15
C ALA A 59 8.20 -18.98 0.69
N ALA A 60 8.37 -19.87 -0.28
CA ALA A 60 8.15 -19.59 -1.69
C ALA A 60 6.68 -19.16 -1.97
N TRP A 61 5.71 -19.94 -1.48
CA TRP A 61 4.30 -19.60 -1.65
C TRP A 61 3.90 -18.31 -0.94
N SER A 62 4.50 -18.01 0.22
CA SER A 62 4.26 -16.74 0.91
C SER A 62 4.67 -15.53 0.06
N VAL A 63 5.79 -15.64 -0.67
CA VAL A 63 6.29 -14.55 -1.52
C VAL A 63 5.38 -14.35 -2.73
N VAL A 64 4.91 -15.43 -3.36
CA VAL A 64 3.95 -15.37 -4.47
C VAL A 64 2.65 -14.72 -4.00
N ALA A 65 2.08 -15.21 -2.90
CA ALA A 65 0.84 -14.65 -2.33
C ALA A 65 1.00 -13.17 -1.97
N LYS A 66 2.08 -12.79 -1.28
CA LYS A 66 2.40 -11.39 -0.97
C LYS A 66 2.49 -10.53 -2.23
N THR A 67 3.10 -11.03 -3.28
CA THR A 67 3.24 -10.30 -4.55
C THR A 67 1.88 -10.05 -5.20
N MET A 68 0.96 -11.00 -5.14
CA MET A 68 -0.41 -10.81 -5.63
C MET A 68 -1.15 -9.72 -4.84
N VAL A 69 -1.00 -9.68 -3.51
CA VAL A 69 -1.59 -8.61 -2.67
C VAL A 69 -0.92 -7.26 -2.96
N LEU A 70 0.38 -7.23 -3.22
CA LEU A 70 1.09 -6.03 -3.67
C LEU A 70 0.50 -5.49 -4.98
N TYR A 71 0.27 -6.36 -5.97
CA TYR A 71 -0.35 -5.91 -7.21
C TYR A 71 -1.76 -5.37 -6.99
N LEU A 72 -2.56 -5.99 -6.12
CA LEU A 72 -3.90 -5.50 -5.80
C LEU A 72 -3.86 -4.08 -5.21
N ILE A 73 -3.03 -3.83 -4.20
CA ILE A 73 -2.94 -2.50 -3.59
C ILE A 73 -2.35 -1.45 -4.54
N MET A 74 -1.36 -1.84 -5.36
CA MET A 74 -0.75 -0.94 -6.35
C MET A 74 -1.74 -0.54 -7.44
N ILE A 75 -2.47 -1.50 -8.01
CA ILE A 75 -3.47 -1.23 -9.07
C ILE A 75 -4.59 -0.35 -8.52
N THR A 76 -5.13 -0.69 -7.34
CA THR A 76 -6.19 0.12 -6.71
C THR A 76 -5.68 1.51 -6.29
N GLY A 77 -4.41 1.63 -5.91
CA GLY A 77 -3.75 2.92 -5.65
C GLY A 77 -3.66 3.78 -6.91
N ALA A 78 -3.24 3.20 -8.04
CA ALA A 78 -3.18 3.89 -9.32
C ALA A 78 -4.58 4.35 -9.80
N VAL A 79 -5.63 3.55 -9.55
CA VAL A 79 -7.02 3.94 -9.82
C VAL A 79 -7.43 5.15 -8.96
N TRP A 80 -7.12 5.13 -7.66
CA TRP A 80 -7.38 6.26 -6.76
C TRP A 80 -6.64 7.53 -7.23
N GLU A 81 -5.35 7.42 -7.58
CA GLU A 81 -4.56 8.56 -8.06
C GLU A 81 -5.17 9.18 -9.32
N LYS A 82 -5.60 8.35 -10.27
CA LYS A 82 -6.26 8.82 -11.49
C LYS A 82 -7.56 9.58 -11.20
N ILE A 83 -8.36 9.15 -10.23
CA ILE A 83 -9.60 9.83 -9.85
C ILE A 83 -9.32 11.18 -9.17
N VAL A 84 -8.29 11.25 -8.33
CA VAL A 84 -7.99 12.45 -7.55
C VAL A 84 -7.23 13.50 -8.36
N PHE A 85 -6.31 13.09 -9.24
CA PHE A 85 -5.41 13.98 -9.96
C PHE A 85 -5.65 14.09 -11.47
N GLY A 86 -6.32 13.09 -12.07
CA GLY A 86 -6.70 13.13 -13.49
C GLY A 86 -7.84 14.08 -13.80
#